data_AF-A0A970LEU0-F1
#
_entry.id   AF-A0A970LEU0-F1
#
_cell.length_a   1.000
_cell.length_b   1.000
_cell.length_c   1.000
_cell.angle_alpha   90.00
_cell.angle_beta   90.00
_cell.angle_gamma   90.00
#
_symmetry.space_group_name_H-M   'P 1'
#
loop_
_entity.id
_entity.type
_entity.pdbx_description
1 polymer ?
#
loop_
_entity_poly.entity_id
_entity_poly.type
_entity_poly.pdbx_seq_one_letter_code
_entity_poly.pdbx_strand_id
1 'polypeptide(L)'
;VFVKYNVQIIQLEFDNYIEKNDFNELPINISIKGQYSEIIDLLKEFRIGNRPLRIDELHMDGGNDNSIVYCDILSYAFFRETAE
;
A
#
# COMPACT_ATOMS: atom_id res chain seq x y z
N VAL A 1 -4.65 9.95 6.35
CA VAL A 1 -3.89 10.75 5.37
C VAL A 1 -2.42 10.54 5.66
N PHE A 2 -1.62 10.11 4.68
CA PHE A 2 -0.19 9.77 4.82
C PHE A 2 0.69 11.05 4.90
N VAL A 3 0.34 12.01 5.76
CA VAL A 3 0.92 13.38 5.76
C VAL A 3 2.33 13.46 6.37
N LYS A 4 2.84 12.39 6.98
CA LYS A 4 4.09 12.42 7.75
C LYS A 4 5.34 12.40 6.84
N TYR A 5 5.22 11.81 5.66
CA TYR A 5 6.33 11.62 4.73
C TYR A 5 6.11 12.47 3.48
N ASN A 6 7.20 12.98 2.89
CA ASN A 6 7.12 13.73 1.64
C ASN A 6 6.98 12.76 0.44
N VAL A 7 5.92 11.98 0.46
CA VAL A 7 5.57 10.96 -0.55
C VAL A 7 4.28 11.39 -1.22
N GLN A 8 4.30 11.43 -2.55
CA GLN A 8 3.13 11.71 -3.36
C GLN A 8 2.47 10.39 -3.79
N ILE A 9 1.19 10.24 -3.47
CA ILE A 9 0.37 9.16 -4.03
C ILE A 9 0.02 9.52 -5.47
N ILE A 10 0.43 8.67 -6.41
CA ILE A 10 0.12 8.77 -7.83
C ILE A 10 -1.24 8.12 -8.08
N GLN A 11 -1.43 6.92 -7.53
CA GLN A 11 -2.61 6.10 -7.77
C GLN A 11 -2.94 5.29 -6.51
N LEU A 12 -4.23 5.15 -6.26
CA LEU A 12 -4.78 4.31 -5.19
C LEU A 12 -6.05 3.66 -5.72
N GLU A 13 -5.99 2.35 -5.93
CA GLU A 13 -7.10 1.58 -6.47
C GLU A 13 -7.43 0.40 -5.57
N PHE A 14 -8.73 0.21 -5.36
CA PHE A 14 -9.29 -0.92 -4.65
C PHE A 14 -9.92 -1.85 -5.68
N ASP A 15 -9.47 -3.09 -5.73
CA ASP A 15 -10.08 -4.10 -6.59
C ASP A 15 -11.30 -4.73 -5.89
N ASN A 16 -11.96 -5.64 -6.58
CA ASN A 16 -13.09 -6.40 -6.07
C ASN A 16 -12.70 -7.23 -4.86
N TYR A 17 -13.63 -7.32 -3.91
CA TYR A 17 -13.47 -8.16 -2.74
C TYR A 17 -13.32 -9.63 -3.14
N ILE A 18 -12.38 -10.30 -2.49
CA ILE A 18 -12.18 -11.74 -2.63
C ILE A 18 -12.73 -12.39 -1.37
N GLU A 19 -13.88 -13.04 -1.49
CA GLU A 19 -14.46 -13.82 -0.41
C GLU A 19 -13.62 -15.08 -0.15
N LYS A 20 -13.20 -15.28 1.10
CA LYS A 20 -12.65 -16.55 1.58
C LYS A 20 -13.52 -17.06 2.72
N ASN A 21 -13.41 -18.36 3.00
CA ASN A 21 -14.23 -19.05 3.99
C ASN A 21 -14.22 -18.38 5.39
N ASP A 22 -13.07 -17.83 5.80
CA ASP A 22 -12.86 -17.31 7.16
C ASP A 22 -12.65 -15.80 7.23
N PHE A 23 -12.51 -15.12 6.09
CA PHE A 23 -12.22 -13.69 5.98
C PHE A 23 -12.42 -13.21 4.53
N ASN A 24 -12.57 -11.91 4.34
CA ASN A 24 -12.57 -11.27 3.03
C ASN A 24 -11.23 -10.55 2.83
N GLU A 25 -10.72 -10.60 1.60
CA GLU A 25 -9.55 -9.84 1.17
C GLU A 25 -10.02 -8.68 0.30
N LEU A 26 -9.44 -7.50 0.52
CA LEU A 26 -9.55 -6.36 -0.37
C LEU A 26 -8.18 -6.10 -0.98
N PRO A 27 -7.99 -6.37 -2.28
CA PRO A 27 -6.76 -5.99 -2.98
C PRO A 27 -6.69 -4.47 -3.13
N ILE A 28 -5.50 -3.93 -2.91
CA ILE A 28 -5.23 -2.49 -2.94
C ILE A 28 -3.93 -2.28 -3.71
N ASN A 29 -4.06 -1.63 -4.86
CA ASN A 29 -2.95 -1.20 -5.71
C ASN A 29 -2.60 0.25 -5.40
N ILE A 30 -1.34 0.50 -5.10
CA ILE A 30 -0.87 1.79 -4.60
C ILE A 30 0.39 2.16 -5.35
N SER A 31 0.34 3.25 -6.09
CA SER A 31 1.50 3.83 -6.75
C SER A 31 1.88 5.11 -6.03
N ILE A 32 3.12 5.19 -5.58
CA ILE A 32 3.67 6.34 -4.86
C ILE A 32 4.98 6.78 -5.48
N LYS A 33 5.34 8.06 -5.30
CA LYS A 33 6.67 8.57 -5.61
C LYS A 33 7.20 9.45 -4.49
N GLY A 34 8.50 9.41 -4.28
CA GLY A 34 9.16 10.18 -3.24
C GLY A 34 10.62 9.79 -3.10
N GLN A 35 11.25 10.30 -2.06
CA GLN A 35 12.61 9.86 -1.73
C GLN A 35 12.62 8.42 -1.26
N TYR A 36 13.65 7.65 -1.65
CA TYR A 36 13.77 6.24 -1.24
C TYR A 36 13.66 6.07 0.28
N SER A 37 14.35 6.89 1.07
CA SER A 37 14.29 6.85 2.54
C SER A 37 12.87 7.06 3.07
N GLU A 38 12.16 8.05 2.51
CA GLU A 38 10.79 8.40 2.90
C GLU A 38 9.80 7.28 2.54
N ILE A 39 9.97 6.64 1.38
CA ILE A 39 9.15 5.49 0.97
C ILE A 39 9.39 4.31 1.90
N ILE A 40 10.65 4.03 2.26
CA ILE A 40 10.98 2.95 3.20
C ILE A 40 10.37 3.21 4.58
N ASP A 41 10.41 4.45 5.08
CA ASP A 41 9.81 4.79 6.37
C ASP A 41 8.28 4.72 6.35
N LEU A 42 7.65 5.13 5.24
CA LEU A 42 6.23 4.90 4.99
C LEU A 42 5.89 3.40 5.02
N LEU A 43 6.70 2.55 4.40
CA LEU A 43 6.51 1.11 4.35
C LEU A 43 6.63 0.44 5.73
N LYS A 44 7.54 0.93 6.59
CA LYS A 44 7.67 0.45 7.98
C LYS A 44 6.43 0.77 8.82
N GLU A 45 5.80 1.90 8.55
CA GLU A 45 4.58 2.36 9.23
C GLU A 45 3.30 1.94 8.49
N PHE A 46 3.43 1.12 7.43
CA PHE A 46 2.33 0.83 6.52
C PHE A 46 1.25 -0.01 7.21
N ARG A 47 0.22 0.70 7.65
CA ARG A 47 -0.98 0.16 8.28
C ARG A 47 -2.17 0.92 7.72
N ILE A 48 -3.21 0.20 7.27
CA ILE A 48 -4.47 0.83 6.85
C ILE A 48 -5.44 0.78 8.03
N GLY A 49 -5.48 1.88 8.78
CA GLY A 49 -6.27 1.98 10.01
C GLY A 49 -5.83 0.94 11.05
N ASN A 50 -6.78 0.18 11.59
CA ASN A 50 -6.54 -0.94 12.51
C ASN A 50 -6.57 -2.32 11.83
N ARG A 51 -6.58 -2.38 10.49
CA ARG A 51 -6.71 -3.64 9.77
C ARG A 51 -5.34 -4.23 9.45
N PRO A 52 -5.17 -5.56 9.57
CA PRO A 52 -3.98 -6.22 9.07
C PRO A 52 -3.91 -6.04 7.55
N LEU A 53 -2.72 -5.73 7.07
CA LEU A 53 -2.39 -5.57 5.66
C LEU A 53 -1.20 -6.46 5.34
N ARG A 54 -1.28 -7.22 4.24
CA ARG A 54 -0.15 -7.98 3.69
C ARG A 54 0.30 -7.28 2.41
N ILE A 55 1.60 -7.09 2.25
CA ILE A 55 2.18 -6.64 0.99
C ILE A 55 2.59 -7.89 0.23
N ASP A 56 2.04 -8.09 -0.96
CA ASP A 56 2.31 -9.27 -1.78
C ASP A 56 3.34 -8.93 -2.86
N GLU A 57 3.22 -7.76 -3.47
CA GLU A 57 4.18 -7.28 -4.45
C GLU A 57 4.62 -5.86 -4.13
N LEU A 58 5.91 -5.62 -4.34
CA LEU A 58 6.52 -4.31 -4.21
C LEU A 58 7.53 -4.17 -5.35
N HIS A 59 7.28 -3.19 -6.21
CA HIS A 59 8.18 -2.81 -7.28
C HIS A 59 8.69 -1.40 -7.04
N MET A 60 9.98 -1.17 -7.25
CA MET A 60 10.61 0.14 -7.11
C MET A 60 11.48 0.41 -8.33
N ASP A 61 11.20 1.52 -9.01
CA ASP A 61 11.98 2.01 -10.14
C ASP A 61 12.71 3.30 -9.74
N GLY A 62 14.04 3.26 -9.87
CA GLY A 62 14.91 4.41 -9.64
C GLY A 62 14.98 5.25 -10.90
N GLY A 63 14.41 6.46 -10.86
CA GLY A 63 14.59 7.42 -11.95
C GLY A 63 16.07 7.74 -12.19
N ASN A 64 16.45 8.05 -13.43
CA ASN A 64 17.82 8.37 -13.86
C ASN A 64 18.52 9.49 -13.04
N ASP A 65 17.76 10.29 -12.28
CA ASP A 65 18.27 11.35 -11.39
C ASP A 65 17.95 11.05 -9.91
N ASN A 66 18.71 10.09 -9.37
CA ASN A 66 19.25 9.93 -8.01
C ASN A 66 18.54 10.40 -6.73
N SER A 67 17.24 10.68 -6.70
CA SER A 67 16.55 10.84 -5.41
C SER A 67 15.08 10.48 -5.41
N ILE A 68 14.38 10.54 -6.54
CA ILE A 68 12.96 10.19 -6.60
C ILE A 68 12.81 8.77 -7.15
N VAL A 69 12.15 7.93 -6.35
CA VAL A 69 11.81 6.55 -6.68
C VAL A 69 10.30 6.47 -6.90
N TYR A 70 9.90 5.73 -7.93
CA TYR A 70 8.53 5.30 -8.13
C TYR A 70 8.36 3.93 -7.48
N CYS A 71 7.33 3.77 -6.67
CA CYS A 71 7.05 2.52 -5.99
C CYS A 71 5.60 2.11 -6.22
N ASP A 72 5.43 0.92 -6.76
CA ASP A 72 4.14 0.27 -6.93
C ASP A 72 4.01 -0.85 -5.92
N ILE A 73 2.88 -0.88 -5.22
CA ILE A 73 2.62 -1.80 -4.11
C ILE A 73 1.28 -2.47 -4.37
N LEU A 74 1.28 -3.79 -4.44
CA LEU A 74 0.08 -4.61 -4.34
C LEU A 74 -0.02 -5.12 -2.90
N SER A 75 -1.12 -4.77 -2.25
CA SER A 75 -1.39 -5.16 -0.87
C SER A 75 -2.80 -5.68 -0.69
N TYR A 76 -3.00 -6.53 0.32
CA TYR A 76 -4.29 -7.12 0.65
C TYR A 76 -4.66 -6.76 2.08
N ALA A 77 -5.78 -6.06 2.24
CA ALA A 77 -6.36 -5.80 3.55
C ALA A 77 -7.34 -6.91 3.91
N PHE A 78 -7.22 -7.44 5.12
CA PHE A 78 -8.11 -8.50 5.59
C PHE A 78 -9.15 -7.94 6.54
N PHE A 79 -10.39 -8.38 6.37
CA PHE A 79 -11.46 -8.08 7.31
C PHE A 79 -12.43 -9.25 7.37
N ARG A 80 -13.08 -9.41 8.51
CA ARG A 80 -14.25 -10.27 8.62
C ARG A 80 -15.47 -9.37 8.48
N GLU A 81 -16.42 -9.80 7.67
CA GLU A 81 -17.76 -9.27 7.79
C GLU A 81 -18.28 -9.76 9.15
N THR A 82 -18.26 -8.88 10.16
CA THR A 82 -19.04 -9.12 11.35
C THR A 82 -20.49 -9.09 10.89
N ALA A 83 -21.11 -10.27 10.78
CA ALA A 83 -22.57 -10.36 10.75
C ALA A 83 -23.09 -9.60 11.99
N GLU A 84 -23.72 -8.46 11.74
CA GLU A 84 -24.60 -7.81 12.73
C GLU A 84 -25.84 -8.67 12.98
#